data_AF-A0A7J3T8Q5-F1
#
_entry.id   AF-A0A7J3T8Q5-F1
#
_cell.length_a   1.000
_cell.length_b   1.000
_cell.length_c   1.000
_cell.angle_alpha   90.00
_cell.angle_beta   90.00
_cell.angle_gamma   90.00
#
_symmetry.space_group_name_H-M   'P 1'
#
loop_
_entity.id
_entity.type
_entity.pdbx_description
1 polymer ?
#
loop_
_entity_poly.entity_id
_entity_poly.type
_entity_poly.pdbx_seq_one_letter_code
_entity_poly.pdbx_strand_id
1 'polypeptide(L)'
;MQLLLGILLALASAFLWGFTTVIARVFLKSGGSMILSILRFIISAPIYLLLLAILGFPPLTSMLLFIIFLSSLAGFILGDFFFFYSMKLMGVAKSTLLVTMYPLWTMILAYFLLGREITVTMIMGALFIIFAVSSVVFKKEEEKWHPLGVLYSIFAQFLWALAVVSID
;
A
#
# COMPACT_ATOMS: atom_id res chain seq x y z
N MET A 1 25.74 2.28 10.10
CA MET A 1 25.63 1.49 8.85
C MET A 1 24.17 1.09 8.54
N GLN A 2 23.43 0.53 9.50
CA GLN A 2 22.07 0.01 9.28
C GLN A 2 21.03 1.09 8.91
N LEU A 3 21.09 2.28 9.54
CA LEU A 3 20.18 3.40 9.24
C LEU A 3 20.28 3.86 7.78
N LEU A 4 21.50 4.07 7.27
CA LEU A 4 21.72 4.51 5.90
C LEU A 4 21.22 3.47 4.89
N LEU A 5 21.51 2.19 5.14
CA LEU A 5 20.99 1.10 4.32
C LEU A 5 19.46 1.08 4.31
N GLY A 6 18.81 1.25 5.47
CA GLY A 6 17.35 1.34 5.58
C GLY A 6 16.77 2.50 4.77
N ILE A 7 17.39 3.70 4.84
CA ILE A 7 16.98 4.86 4.06
C ILE A 7 17.12 4.59 2.55
N LEU A 8 18.23 4.01 2.11
CA LEU A 8 18.45 3.68 0.70
C LEU A 8 17.43 2.66 0.18
N LEU A 9 17.14 1.62 0.96
CA LEU A 9 16.12 0.62 0.62
C LEU A 9 14.71 1.23 0.57
N ALA A 10 14.38 2.14 1.48
CA ALA A 10 13.10 2.85 1.47
C ALA A 10 12.95 3.75 0.24
N LEU A 11 14.01 4.47 -0.16
CA LEU A 11 14.01 5.30 -1.37
C LEU A 11 13.90 4.44 -2.65
N ALA A 12 14.65 3.33 -2.71
CA ALA A 12 14.54 2.38 -3.82
C ALA A 12 13.12 1.81 -3.93
N SER A 13 12.51 1.44 -2.80
CA SER A 13 11.12 0.98 -2.73
C SER A 13 10.15 2.05 -3.24
N ALA A 14 10.29 3.31 -2.82
CA ALA A 14 9.45 4.41 -3.28
C ALA A 14 9.56 4.64 -4.80
N PHE A 15 10.77 4.55 -5.35
CA PHE A 15 11.00 4.67 -6.80
C PHE A 15 10.35 3.51 -7.57
N LEU A 16 10.56 2.27 -7.12
CA LEU A 16 9.95 1.08 -7.73
C LEU A 16 8.42 1.13 -7.65
N TRP A 17 7.87 1.65 -6.55
CA TRP A 17 6.44 1.84 -6.40
C TRP A 17 5.88 2.82 -7.44
N GLY A 18 6.55 3.97 -7.61
CA GLY A 18 6.21 4.92 -8.67
C GLY A 18 6.19 4.27 -10.06
N PHE A 19 7.23 3.53 -10.41
CA PHE A 19 7.32 2.79 -11.67
C PHE A 19 6.20 1.75 -11.83
N THR A 20 5.88 1.03 -10.75
CA THR A 20 4.80 0.03 -10.72
C THR A 20 3.45 0.65 -11.11
N THR A 21 3.12 1.85 -10.61
CA THR A 21 1.85 2.51 -10.95
C THR A 21 1.76 2.91 -12.43
N VAL A 22 2.89 3.23 -13.07
CA VAL A 22 2.96 3.55 -14.51
C VAL A 22 2.73 2.28 -15.33
N ILE A 23 3.38 1.18 -14.99
CA ILE A 23 3.15 -0.12 -15.65
C ILE A 23 1.69 -0.57 -15.45
N ALA A 24 1.17 -0.47 -14.23
CA ALA A 24 -0.21 -0.83 -13.90
C ALA A 24 -1.19 -0.10 -14.81
N ARG A 25 -0.96 1.20 -15.12
CA ARG A 25 -1.80 1.95 -16.06
C ARG A 25 -1.90 1.29 -17.44
N VAL A 26 -0.81 0.73 -17.95
CA VAL A 26 -0.77 0.06 -19.26
C VAL A 26 -1.59 -1.22 -19.21
N PHE A 27 -1.37 -2.07 -18.20
CA PHE A 27 -2.09 -3.33 -18.03
C PHE A 27 -3.56 -3.15 -17.71
N LEU A 28 -3.95 -2.10 -16.98
CA LEU A 28 -5.36 -1.84 -16.66
C LEU A 28 -6.17 -1.39 -17.89
N LYS A 29 -5.50 -0.86 -18.93
CA LYS A 29 -6.14 -0.54 -20.22
C LYS A 29 -6.38 -1.77 -21.08
N SER A 30 -5.48 -2.76 -21.03
CA SER A 30 -5.54 -3.97 -21.86
C SER A 30 -6.12 -5.21 -21.14
N GLY A 31 -6.23 -5.19 -19.81
CA GLY A 31 -6.59 -6.35 -18.99
C GLY A 31 -7.38 -6.03 -17.71
N GLY A 32 -7.76 -7.09 -16.99
CA GLY A 32 -8.46 -7.04 -15.71
C GLY A 32 -7.56 -6.65 -14.53
N SER A 33 -8.06 -5.90 -13.54
CA SER A 33 -7.32 -5.60 -12.29
C SER A 33 -6.83 -6.85 -11.58
N MET A 34 -7.62 -7.93 -11.68
CA MET A 34 -7.31 -9.23 -11.09
C MET A 34 -6.12 -9.93 -11.77
N ILE A 35 -6.00 -9.83 -13.10
CA ILE A 35 -4.88 -10.43 -13.85
C ILE A 35 -3.56 -9.77 -13.43
N LEU A 36 -3.57 -8.44 -13.27
CA LEU A 36 -2.41 -7.70 -12.79
C LEU A 36 -1.95 -8.19 -11.41
N SER A 37 -2.88 -8.34 -10.45
CA SER A 37 -2.55 -8.87 -9.12
C SER A 37 -2.01 -10.29 -9.17
N ILE A 38 -2.64 -11.18 -9.94
CA ILE A 38 -2.21 -12.58 -10.09
C ILE A 38 -0.78 -12.65 -10.63
N LEU A 39 -0.48 -11.92 -11.71
CA LEU A 39 0.86 -11.87 -12.29
C LEU A 39 1.89 -11.33 -11.27
N ARG A 40 1.52 -10.30 -10.50
CA ARG A 40 2.38 -9.74 -9.46
C ARG A 40 2.76 -10.79 -8.42
N PHE A 41 1.82 -11.63 -7.98
CA PHE A 41 2.09 -12.68 -6.99
C PHE A 41 2.87 -13.87 -7.56
N ILE A 42 2.53 -14.32 -8.77
CA ILE A 42 3.26 -15.41 -9.43
C ILE A 42 4.73 -15.06 -9.62
N ILE A 43 5.03 -13.80 -9.98
CA ILE A 43 6.42 -13.34 -10.15
C ILE A 43 7.10 -13.10 -8.80
N SER A 44 6.40 -12.52 -7.82
CA SER A 44 7.00 -12.16 -6.53
C SER A 44 7.28 -13.37 -5.65
N ALA A 45 6.43 -14.40 -5.69
CA ALA A 45 6.57 -15.59 -4.86
C ALA A 45 7.94 -16.30 -4.99
N PRO A 46 8.44 -16.65 -6.19
CA PRO A 46 9.76 -17.28 -6.32
C PRO A 46 10.90 -16.35 -5.90
N ILE A 47 10.77 -15.04 -6.08
CA ILE A 47 11.76 -14.05 -5.62
C ILE A 47 11.82 -14.06 -4.09
N TYR A 48 10.67 -14.03 -3.41
CA TYR A 48 10.64 -14.12 -1.94
C TYR A 48 11.19 -15.45 -1.42
N LEU A 49 10.89 -16.57 -2.09
CA LEU A 49 11.45 -17.87 -1.72
C LEU A 49 12.97 -17.91 -1.89
N LEU A 50 13.50 -17.34 -2.97
CA LEU A 50 14.94 -17.22 -3.18
C LEU A 50 15.59 -16.34 -2.11
N LEU A 51 14.97 -15.21 -1.75
CA LEU A 51 15.45 -14.34 -0.68
C LEU A 51 15.47 -15.06 0.67
N LEU A 52 14.43 -15.83 1.00
CA LEU A 52 14.41 -16.64 2.22
C LEU A 52 15.47 -17.75 2.21
N ALA A 53 15.74 -18.36 1.06
CA ALA A 53 16.80 -19.36 0.93
C ALA A 53 18.21 -18.76 1.17
N ILE A 54 18.43 -17.49 0.79
CA ILE A 54 19.70 -16.79 0.96
C ILE A 54 19.84 -16.21 2.37
N LEU A 55 18.78 -15.58 2.90
CA LEU A 55 18.80 -14.87 4.18
C LEU A 55 18.49 -15.78 5.38
N GLY A 56 17.98 -16.98 5.12
CA GLY A 56 17.52 -17.92 6.13
C GLY A 56 16.02 -17.79 6.40
N PHE A 57 15.40 -18.92 6.75
CA PHE A 57 14.01 -18.95 7.18
C PHE A 57 13.91 -18.57 8.66
N PRO A 58 13.05 -17.60 9.04
CA PRO A 58 12.80 -17.31 10.44
C PRO A 58 12.08 -18.49 11.11
N PRO A 59 12.11 -18.60 12.45
CA PRO A 59 11.30 -19.60 13.16
C PRO A 59 9.81 -19.29 12.97
N LEU A 60 9.13 -20.11 12.17
CA LEU A 60 7.71 -19.95 11.85
C LEU A 60 6.86 -20.76 12.82
N THR A 61 6.11 -20.09 13.69
CA THR A 61 5.07 -20.72 14.51
C THR A 61 3.76 -20.77 13.72
N SER A 62 2.86 -21.69 14.07
CA SER A 62 1.52 -21.76 13.44
C SER A 62 0.74 -20.44 13.60
N MET A 63 0.93 -19.75 14.72
CA MET A 63 0.33 -18.45 14.97
C MET A 63 0.91 -17.38 14.04
N LEU A 64 2.24 -17.33 13.88
CA LEU A 64 2.89 -16.36 12.99
C LEU A 64 2.50 -16.61 11.53
N LEU A 65 2.43 -17.87 11.10
CA LEU A 65 1.93 -18.24 9.77
C LEU A 65 0.49 -17.78 9.55
N PHE A 66 -0.35 -17.93 10.56
CA PHE A 66 -1.75 -17.47 10.50
C PHE A 66 -1.83 -15.93 10.38
N ILE A 67 -1.03 -15.20 11.15
CA ILE A 67 -0.95 -13.73 11.08
C ILE A 67 -0.45 -13.28 9.70
N ILE A 68 0.64 -13.88 9.19
CA ILE A 68 1.18 -13.58 7.86
C ILE A 68 0.14 -13.87 6.78
N PHE A 69 -0.60 -14.98 6.89
CA PHE A 69 -1.66 -15.33 5.95
C PHE A 69 -2.77 -14.27 5.95
N LEU A 70 -3.29 -13.90 7.13
CA LEU A 70 -4.35 -12.89 7.23
C LEU A 70 -3.89 -11.50 6.76
N SER A 71 -2.67 -11.11 7.12
CA SER A 71 -2.08 -9.85 6.67
C SER A 71 -1.89 -9.83 5.15
N SER A 72 -1.39 -10.92 4.57
CA SER A 72 -1.24 -11.05 3.11
C SER A 72 -2.59 -11.02 2.39
N LEU A 73 -3.62 -11.67 2.95
CA LEU A 73 -4.97 -11.65 2.41
C LEU A 73 -5.56 -10.22 2.46
N ALA A 74 -5.44 -9.53 3.59
CA ALA A 74 -5.92 -8.17 3.75
C ALA A 74 -5.18 -7.19 2.83
N GLY A 75 -3.85 -7.15 2.92
CA GLY A 75 -3.05 -6.16 2.23
C GLY A 75 -2.86 -6.46 0.74
N PHE A 76 -2.27 -7.61 0.44
CA PHE A 76 -1.91 -7.92 -0.95
C PHE A 76 -3.13 -8.32 -1.78
N ILE A 77 -3.98 -9.22 -1.29
CA ILE A 77 -5.09 -9.70 -2.13
C ILE A 77 -6.22 -8.66 -2.18
N LEU A 78 -6.81 -8.33 -1.05
CA LEU A 78 -7.97 -7.45 -1.00
C LEU A 78 -7.58 -5.98 -1.22
N GLY A 79 -6.52 -5.51 -0.54
CA GLY A 79 -6.02 -4.15 -0.67
C GLY A 79 -5.61 -3.80 -2.10
N ASP A 80 -4.75 -4.61 -2.74
CA ASP A 80 -4.36 -4.34 -4.13
C ASP A 80 -5.54 -4.46 -5.10
N PHE A 81 -6.47 -5.40 -4.86
CA PHE A 81 -7.67 -5.53 -5.69
C PHE A 81 -8.49 -4.24 -5.67
N PHE A 82 -8.81 -3.71 -4.49
CA PHE A 82 -9.57 -2.47 -4.35
C PHE A 82 -8.80 -1.28 -4.92
N PHE A 83 -7.48 -1.22 -4.73
CA PHE A 83 -6.64 -0.17 -5.30
C PHE A 83 -6.67 -0.17 -6.82
N PHE A 84 -6.44 -1.31 -7.46
CA PHE A 84 -6.46 -1.42 -8.92
C PHE A 84 -7.87 -1.24 -9.49
N TYR A 85 -8.92 -1.62 -8.76
CA TYR A 85 -10.28 -1.34 -9.19
C TYR A 85 -10.61 0.16 -9.08
N SER A 86 -10.15 0.83 -8.03
CA SER A 86 -10.20 2.28 -7.92
C SER A 86 -9.50 2.95 -9.12
N MET A 87 -8.30 2.48 -9.50
CA MET A 87 -7.57 3.00 -10.66
C MET A 87 -8.36 2.88 -11.96
N LYS A 88 -9.18 1.85 -12.13
CA LYS A 88 -10.07 1.72 -13.30
C LYS A 88 -11.20 2.74 -13.30
N LEU A 89 -11.78 3.03 -12.13
CA LEU A 89 -12.94 3.91 -12.00
C LEU A 89 -12.60 5.40 -12.04
N MET A 90 -11.47 5.80 -11.47
CA MET A 90 -11.09 7.22 -11.31
C MET A 90 -9.71 7.56 -11.90
N GLY A 91 -9.04 6.59 -12.52
CA GLY A 91 -7.72 6.78 -13.10
C GLY A 91 -6.59 6.64 -12.09
N VAL A 92 -5.44 6.17 -12.59
CA VAL A 92 -4.22 5.87 -11.81
C VAL A 92 -3.75 7.06 -10.98
N ALA A 93 -3.81 8.28 -11.54
CA ALA A 93 -3.33 9.46 -10.84
C ALA A 93 -4.15 9.76 -9.57
N LYS A 94 -5.49 9.75 -9.66
CA LYS A 94 -6.36 10.05 -8.51
C LYS A 94 -6.29 8.96 -7.45
N SER A 95 -6.35 7.69 -7.85
CA SER A 95 -6.25 6.57 -6.90
C SER A 95 -4.91 6.56 -6.18
N THR A 96 -3.80 6.79 -6.90
CA THR A 96 -2.47 6.82 -6.28
C THR A 96 -2.34 7.98 -5.30
N LEU A 97 -2.89 9.16 -5.64
CA LEU A 97 -2.91 10.30 -4.72
C LEU A 97 -3.74 10.02 -3.46
N LEU A 98 -4.95 9.46 -3.60
CA LEU A 98 -5.80 9.16 -2.46
C LEU A 98 -5.14 8.18 -1.49
N VAL A 99 -4.54 7.09 -1.98
CA VAL A 99 -3.94 6.09 -1.10
C VAL A 99 -2.67 6.59 -0.40
N THR A 100 -2.10 7.74 -0.77
CA THR A 100 -0.99 8.33 0.01
C THR A 100 -1.42 8.76 1.41
N MET A 101 -2.72 8.85 1.68
CA MET A 101 -3.29 9.08 3.02
C MET A 101 -3.19 7.83 3.92
N TYR A 102 -2.70 6.71 3.40
CA TYR A 102 -2.40 5.48 4.11
C TYR A 102 -1.75 5.64 5.50
N PRO A 103 -0.72 6.47 5.71
CA PRO A 103 -0.07 6.60 7.02
C PRO A 103 -1.01 7.08 8.14
N LEU A 104 -2.10 7.78 7.81
CA LEU A 104 -3.13 8.17 8.78
C LEU A 104 -3.81 6.93 9.37
N TRP A 105 -4.15 5.95 8.53
CA TRP A 105 -4.72 4.68 8.99
C TRP A 105 -3.72 3.88 9.82
N THR A 106 -2.45 3.83 9.38
CA THR A 106 -1.38 3.15 10.13
C THR A 106 -1.23 3.76 11.52
N MET A 107 -1.22 5.09 11.65
CA MET A 107 -1.13 5.79 12.93
C MET A 107 -2.33 5.46 13.84
N ILE A 108 -3.54 5.53 13.31
CA ILE A 108 -4.77 5.23 14.06
C ILE A 108 -4.76 3.77 14.55
N LEU A 109 -4.49 2.83 13.65
CA LEU A 109 -4.48 1.40 13.98
C LEU A 109 -3.34 1.04 14.95
N ALA A 110 -2.15 1.63 14.81
CA ALA A 110 -1.06 1.41 15.75
C ALA A 110 -1.40 1.90 17.17
N TYR A 111 -2.13 3.00 17.30
CA TYR A 111 -2.63 3.45 18.61
C TYR A 111 -3.60 2.45 19.22
N PHE A 112 -4.63 2.04 18.48
CA PHE A 112 -5.68 1.17 19.02
C PHE A 112 -5.27 -0.31 19.18
N LEU A 113 -4.46 -0.85 18.28
CA LEU A 113 -4.11 -2.28 18.26
C LEU A 113 -2.80 -2.58 19.00
N LEU A 114 -1.83 -1.66 18.93
CA LEU A 114 -0.49 -1.85 19.52
C LEU A 114 -0.26 -0.98 20.77
N GLY A 115 -1.21 -0.10 21.12
CA GLY A 115 -1.08 0.81 22.26
C GLY A 115 0.01 1.87 22.07
N ARG A 116 0.43 2.17 20.83
CA ARG A 116 1.49 3.16 20.56
C ARG A 116 0.95 4.58 20.73
N GLU A 117 1.71 5.44 21.40
CA GLU A 117 1.32 6.85 21.58
C GLU A 117 1.35 7.64 20.26
N ILE A 118 0.35 8.53 20.10
CA ILE A 118 0.32 9.47 18.98
C ILE A 118 1.09 10.73 19.37
N THR A 119 2.25 10.95 18.75
CA THR A 119 3.09 12.12 19.01
C THR A 119 2.64 13.33 18.20
N VAL A 120 2.98 14.53 18.67
CA VAL A 120 2.74 15.79 17.94
C VAL A 120 3.40 15.77 16.56
N THR A 121 4.60 15.22 16.44
CA THR A 121 5.32 15.08 15.17
C THR A 121 4.53 14.24 14.15
N MET A 122 3.91 13.15 14.60
CA MET A 122 3.07 12.31 13.74
C MET A 122 1.82 13.05 13.27
N ILE A 123 1.18 13.82 14.16
CA ILE A 123 0.02 14.67 13.82
C ILE A 123 0.42 15.71 12.77
N MET A 124 1.55 16.38 12.96
CA MET A 124 2.05 17.37 11.98
C MET A 124 2.34 16.73 10.62
N GLY A 125 2.96 15.54 10.61
CA GLY A 125 3.17 14.77 9.37
C GLY A 125 1.86 14.38 8.68
N ALA A 126 0.87 13.91 9.45
CA ALA A 126 -0.48 13.61 8.98
C ALA A 126 -1.17 14.83 8.33
N LEU A 127 -1.08 16.00 8.98
CA LEU A 127 -1.62 17.25 8.43
C LEU A 127 -0.92 17.66 7.12
N PHE A 128 0.40 17.49 7.02
CA PHE A 128 1.13 17.75 5.78
C PHE A 128 0.73 16.80 4.65
N ILE A 129 0.48 15.52 4.94
CA ILE A 129 -0.03 14.57 3.94
C ILE A 129 -1.39 15.03 3.41
N ILE A 130 -2.32 15.39 4.30
CA ILE A 130 -3.65 15.89 3.92
C ILE A 130 -3.50 17.13 3.02
N PHE A 131 -2.69 18.11 3.45
CA PHE A 131 -2.46 19.33 2.68
C PHE A 131 -1.86 19.04 1.30
N ALA A 132 -0.84 18.17 1.22
CA ALA A 132 -0.20 17.78 -0.02
C ALA A 132 -1.22 17.15 -0.98
N VAL A 133 -2.00 16.16 -0.52
CA VAL A 133 -3.02 15.49 -1.33
C VAL A 133 -4.07 16.49 -1.82
N SER A 134 -4.61 17.32 -0.93
CA SER A 134 -5.59 18.35 -1.29
C SER A 134 -5.05 19.30 -2.36
N SER A 135 -3.83 19.82 -2.19
CA SER A 135 -3.23 20.77 -3.14
C SER A 135 -3.05 20.20 -4.55
N VAL A 136 -2.71 18.92 -4.67
CA VAL A 136 -2.53 18.25 -5.97
C VAL A 136 -3.87 17.92 -6.62
N VAL A 137 -4.87 17.55 -5.81
CA VAL A 137 -6.23 17.26 -6.28
C VAL A 137 -6.89 18.49 -6.89
N PHE A 138 -6.76 19.66 -6.26
CA PHE A 138 -7.38 20.90 -6.75
C PHE A 138 -6.81 21.42 -8.07
N LYS A 139 -5.62 20.96 -8.50
CA LYS A 139 -5.01 21.38 -9.77
C LYS A 139 -5.54 20.64 -11.01
N LYS A 140 -6.30 19.56 -10.83
CA LYS A 140 -6.86 18.73 -11.93
C LYS A 140 -8.39 18.83 -11.93
N GLU A 141 -8.91 19.97 -12.37
CA GLU A 141 -10.35 20.27 -12.35
C GLU A 141 -11.19 19.54 -13.43
N GLU A 142 -10.58 18.90 -14.44
CA GLU A 142 -11.35 18.44 -15.61
C GLU A 142 -11.94 17.02 -15.54
N GLU A 143 -11.47 16.14 -14.65
CA GLU A 143 -12.01 14.77 -14.54
C GLU A 143 -12.95 14.65 -13.33
N LYS A 144 -14.16 14.13 -13.53
CA LYS A 144 -15.10 13.85 -12.42
C LYS A 144 -14.56 12.74 -11.50
N TRP A 145 -14.82 12.85 -10.20
CA TRP A 145 -14.48 11.82 -9.22
C TRP A 145 -15.57 10.76 -9.17
N HIS A 146 -15.21 9.48 -9.32
CA HIS A 146 -16.17 8.38 -9.22
C HIS A 146 -16.33 7.97 -7.74
N PRO A 147 -17.52 8.06 -7.12
CA PRO A 147 -17.71 7.79 -5.69
C PRO A 147 -17.26 6.39 -5.26
N LEU A 148 -17.61 5.35 -6.03
CA LEU A 148 -17.13 3.99 -5.75
C LEU A 148 -15.61 3.86 -5.87
N GLY A 149 -14.97 4.64 -6.74
CA GLY A 149 -13.51 4.66 -6.84
C GLY A 149 -12.88 5.23 -5.58
N VAL A 150 -13.49 6.27 -4.99
CA VAL A 150 -13.04 6.86 -3.72
C VAL A 150 -13.18 5.85 -2.60
N LEU A 151 -14.35 5.21 -2.50
CA LEU A 151 -14.62 4.19 -1.49
C LEU A 151 -13.62 3.03 -1.58
N TYR A 152 -13.34 2.51 -2.77
CA TYR A 152 -12.35 1.46 -2.95
C TYR A 152 -10.92 1.91 -2.61
N SER A 153 -10.53 3.15 -2.93
CA SER A 153 -9.24 3.68 -2.48
C SER A 153 -9.15 3.72 -0.95
N ILE A 154 -10.23 4.14 -0.26
CA ILE A 154 -10.28 4.19 1.21
C ILE A 154 -10.19 2.78 1.82
N PHE A 155 -10.91 1.80 1.27
CA PHE A 155 -10.80 0.41 1.72
C PHE A 155 -9.40 -0.16 1.49
N ALA A 156 -8.79 0.12 0.33
CA ALA A 156 -7.45 -0.36 0.02
C ALA A 156 -6.41 0.12 1.03
N GLN A 157 -6.37 1.43 1.31
CA GLN A 157 -5.42 1.99 2.27
C GLN A 157 -5.69 1.51 3.70
N PHE A 158 -6.94 1.32 4.11
CA PHE A 158 -7.26 0.74 5.43
C PHE A 158 -6.74 -0.70 5.55
N LEU A 159 -6.97 -1.52 4.52
CA LEU A 159 -6.55 -2.93 4.52
C LEU A 159 -5.04 -3.11 4.49
N TRP A 160 -4.33 -2.31 3.69
CA TRP A 160 -2.88 -2.26 3.75
C TRP A 160 -2.40 -1.87 5.17
N ALA A 161 -3.16 -1.05 5.91
CA ALA A 161 -2.70 -0.44 7.15
C ALA A 161 -2.82 -1.47 8.26
N LEU A 162 -3.96 -2.16 8.26
CA LEU A 162 -4.18 -3.34 9.06
C LEU A 162 -3.12 -4.42 8.78
N ALA A 163 -2.83 -4.70 7.51
CA ALA A 163 -1.82 -5.69 7.13
C ALA A 163 -0.43 -5.36 7.71
N VAL A 164 0.02 -4.11 7.54
CA VAL A 164 1.34 -3.67 8.09
C VAL A 164 1.35 -3.70 9.61
N VAL A 165 0.34 -3.11 10.27
CA VAL A 165 0.27 -3.03 11.74
C VAL A 165 0.18 -4.42 12.38
N SER A 166 -0.42 -5.40 11.69
CA SER A 166 -0.54 -6.76 12.24
C SER A 166 0.77 -7.57 12.29
N ILE A 167 1.82 -7.14 11.57
CA ILE A 167 3.14 -7.80 11.53
C ILE A 167 4.19 -7.00 12.33
N ASP A 168 3.83 -5.83 12.85
CA ASP A 168 4.69 -4.94 13.65
C ASP A 168 4.70 -5.36 15.14
#